data_AF-A0A7C9TZF6-F1
#
_entry.id   AF-A0A7C9TZF6-F1
#
_cell.length_a   1.000
_cell.length_b   1.000
_cell.length_c   1.000
_cell.angle_alpha   90.00
_cell.angle_beta   90.00
_cell.angle_gamma   90.00
#
_symmetry.space_group_name_H-M   'P 1'
#
loop_
_entity.id
_entity.type
_entity.pdbx_description
1 polymer ?
#
loop_
_entity_poly.entity_id
_entity_poly.type
_entity_poly.pdbx_seq_one_letter_code
_entity_poly.pdbx_strand_id
1 'polypeptide(L)' 'MTNSSWSLNDLTINPDRNPAIPHRFTREKMLVLGWLIFNQKDRTFYNMARDCSLNIHQCEITVQQLIELDIIRFR' A
#
# COMPACT_ATOMS: atom_id res chain seq x y z
N MET A 1 19.92 -0.29 6.65
CA MET A 1 19.12 -1.53 6.57
C MET A 1 18.29 -1.62 7.83
N THR A 2 17.07 -1.09 7.82
CA THR A 2 16.13 -1.23 8.94
C THR A 2 15.41 -2.57 8.79
N ASN A 3 15.79 -3.52 9.65
CA ASN A 3 15.00 -4.72 9.91
C ASN A 3 13.64 -4.26 10.47
N SER A 4 12.63 -4.25 9.62
CA SER A 4 11.27 -4.01 10.06
C SER A 4 10.45 -5.16 9.47
N SER A 5 10.27 -6.22 10.25
CA SER A 5 9.48 -7.40 9.93
C SER A 5 7.98 -7.11 10.00
N TRP A 6 7.52 -6.08 9.29
CA TRP A 6 6.09 -5.77 9.20
C TRP A 6 5.48 -6.50 8.01
N SER A 7 4.30 -7.07 8.21
CA SER A 7 3.55 -7.73 7.16
C SER A 7 2.63 -6.74 6.47
N LEU A 8 2.41 -6.91 5.17
CA LEU A 8 1.31 -6.22 4.49
C LEU A 8 -0.05 -6.57 5.13
N ASN A 9 -0.17 -7.73 5.78
CA ASN A 9 -1.38 -8.13 6.48
C ASN A 9 -1.70 -7.24 7.69
N ASP A 10 -0.71 -6.56 8.26
CA ASP A 10 -0.87 -5.67 9.40
C ASP A 10 -1.42 -4.30 9.00
N LEU A 11 -1.56 -4.02 7.71
CA LEU A 11 -2.02 -2.72 7.20
C LEU A 11 -3.55 -2.63 7.10
N THR A 12 -4.10 -1.48 7.43
CA THR A 12 -5.51 -1.14 7.21
C THR A 12 -5.65 0.26 6.63
N ILE A 13 -6.78 0.53 5.97
CA ILE A 13 -7.15 1.89 5.57
C ILE A 13 -7.41 2.72 6.83
N ASN A 14 -6.92 3.96 6.84
CA ASN A 14 -7.30 4.94 7.86
C ASN A 14 -8.72 5.46 7.54
N PRO A 15 -9.74 5.16 8.37
CA PRO A 15 -11.12 5.54 8.08
C PRO A 15 -11.37 7.06 8.17
N ASP A 16 -10.51 7.78 8.90
CA ASP A 16 -10.65 9.23 9.14
C ASP A 16 -10.05 10.06 7.99
N ARG A 17 -9.27 9.42 7.13
CA ARG A 17 -8.78 10.00 5.88
C ARG A 17 -9.73 9.64 4.75
N ASN A 18 -10.61 10.57 4.41
CA ASN A 18 -11.28 10.50 3.11
C ASN A 18 -10.19 10.52 2.03
N PRO A 19 -10.07 9.48 1.18
CA PRO A 19 -9.16 9.50 0.05
C PRO A 19 -9.77 10.40 -1.02
N ALA A 20 -10.01 11.68 -0.71
CA ALA A 20 -10.12 12.73 -1.70
C ALA A 20 -8.75 12.77 -2.36
N ILE A 21 -8.59 11.90 -3.36
CA ILE A 21 -7.39 11.59 -4.09
C ILE A 21 -6.77 12.94 -4.47
N PRO A 22 -5.71 13.39 -3.79
CA PRO A 22 -5.13 14.68 -4.12
C PRO A 22 -4.74 14.63 -5.59
N HIS A 23 -4.76 15.76 -6.30
CA HIS A 23 -4.33 15.85 -7.71
C HIS A 23 -2.90 15.34 -7.99
N ARG A 24 -2.19 14.80 -6.98
CA ARG A 24 -0.86 14.18 -7.01
C ARG A 24 -0.86 12.66 -6.78
N PHE A 25 -2.01 11.99 -6.80
CA PHE A 25 -2.06 10.54 -6.64
C PHE A 25 -1.66 9.86 -7.95
N THR A 26 -0.50 9.21 -7.93
CA THR A 26 0.03 8.54 -9.12
C THR A 26 -0.72 7.24 -9.39
N ARG A 27 -0.58 6.72 -10.61
CA ARG A 27 -1.18 5.44 -11.01
C ARG A 27 -0.75 4.31 -10.08
N GLU A 28 0.52 4.30 -9.66
CA GLU A 28 1.08 3.30 -8.74
C GLU A 28 0.36 3.33 -7.39
N LYS A 29 0.14 4.52 -6.83
CA LYS A 29 -0.59 4.69 -5.57
C LYS A 29 -2.03 4.20 -5.67
N MET A 30 -2.71 4.48 -6.78
CA MET A 30 -4.08 3.97 -7.02
C MET A 30 -4.10 2.44 -7.08
N LEU A 31 -3.18 1.83 -7.83
CA LEU A 31 -3.11 0.38 -7.98
C LEU A 31 -2.80 -0.32 -6.66
N VAL A 32 -1.77 0.15 -5.94
CA VAL A 32 -1.37 -0.42 -4.65
C VAL A 32 -2.48 -0.24 -3.61
N LEU A 33 -3.08 0.95 -3.51
CA LEU A 33 -4.18 1.20 -2.59
C LEU A 33 -5.39 0.31 -2.91
N GLY A 34 -5.81 0.26 -4.18
CA GLY A 34 -6.91 -0.60 -4.62
C GLY A 34 -6.65 -2.07 -4.30
N TRP A 35 -5.44 -2.55 -4.60
CA TRP A 35 -5.05 -3.93 -4.31
C TRP A 35 -5.12 -4.23 -2.80
N LEU A 36 -4.66 -3.32 -1.94
CA LEU A 36 -4.75 -3.46 -0.48
C LEU A 36 -6.19 -3.45 0.05
N ILE A 37 -7.12 -2.79 -0.64
CA ILE A 37 -8.54 -2.77 -0.29
C ILE A 37 -9.19 -4.11 -0.68
N PHE A 38 -8.94 -4.60 -1.89
CA PHE A 38 -9.58 -5.83 -2.38
C PHE A 38 -8.98 -7.12 -1.81
N ASN A 39 -7.69 -7.11 -1.44
CA ASN A 39 -6.99 -8.28 -0.93
C ASN A 39 -6.74 -8.13 0.57
N GLN A 40 -7.54 -8.82 1.40
CA GLN A 40 -7.46 -8.72 2.87
C GLN A 40 -6.71 -9.87 3.54
N LYS A 41 -6.28 -10.89 2.79
CA LYS A 41 -5.59 -12.09 3.29
C LYS A 41 -4.37 -12.42 2.43
N ASP A 42 -3.38 -13.07 3.03
CA ASP A 42 -2.18 -13.59 2.37
C ASP A 42 -1.45 -12.54 1.51
N ARG A 43 -1.43 -11.30 2.01
CA ARG A 43 -0.79 -10.19 1.31
C ARG A 43 0.73 -10.34 1.34
N THR A 44 1.33 -10.38 0.16
CA THR A 44 2.79 -10.37 -0.02
C THR A 44 3.16 -9.35 -1.10
N PHE A 45 4.36 -8.77 -1.00
CA PHE A 45 4.85 -7.87 -2.03
C PHE A 45 5.01 -8.57 -3.39
N TYR A 46 5.28 -9.87 -3.39
CA TYR A 46 5.33 -10.66 -4.62
C TYR A 46 3.98 -10.68 -5.34
N ASN A 47 2.89 -10.99 -4.63
CA ASN A 47 1.54 -11.01 -5.22
C ASN A 47 1.12 -9.61 -5.68
N MET A 48 1.40 -8.59 -4.88
CA MET A 48 1.11 -7.20 -5.24
C MET A 48 1.88 -6.76 -6.49
N ALA A 49 3.17 -7.06 -6.59
CA ALA A 49 3.99 -6.75 -7.74
C ALA A 49 3.44 -7.39 -9.02
N ARG A 50 3.09 -8.68 -8.95
CA ARG A 50 2.46 -9.42 -10.06
C ARG A 50 1.14 -8.77 -10.49
N ASP A 51 0.23 -8.51 -9.55
CA ASP A 51 -1.13 -8.07 -9.86
C ASP A 51 -1.18 -6.59 -10.28
N CYS A 52 -0.32 -5.74 -9.71
CA CYS A 52 -0.21 -4.32 -10.09
C CYS A 52 0.69 -4.09 -11.32
N SER A 53 1.38 -5.13 -11.83
CA SER A 53 2.41 -5.01 -12.85
C SER A 53 3.50 -3.98 -12.48
N LEU A 54 3.95 -4.04 -11.23
CA LEU A 54 5.04 -3.24 -10.66
C LEU A 54 6.16 -4.15 -10.20
N ASN A 55 7.36 -3.63 -9.99
CA ASN A 55 8.38 -4.40 -9.28
C ASN A 55 8.19 -4.29 -7.75
N ILE A 56 8.76 -5.23 -7.01
CA ILE A 56 8.63 -5.31 -5.54
C ILE A 56 9.07 -4.00 -4.87
N HIS A 57 10.19 -3.42 -5.33
CA HIS A 57 10.73 -2.19 -4.75
C HIS A 57 9.79 -0.99 -4.93
N GLN A 58 9.15 -0.88 -6.10
CA GLN A 58 8.12 0.14 -6.35
C GLN A 58 6.91 -0.05 -5.44
N CYS A 59 6.48 -1.30 -5.22
CA CYS A 59 5.41 -1.60 -4.26
C CYS A 59 5.78 -1.17 -2.83
N GLU A 60 6.98 -1.51 -2.37
CA GLU A 60 7.49 -1.13 -1.03
C GLU A 60 7.49 0.39 -0.84
N ILE A 61 8.10 1.13 -1.77
CA ILE A 61 8.14 2.60 -1.74
C ILE A 61 6.71 3.16 -1.74
N THR A 62 5.83 2.63 -2.59
CA THR A 62 4.45 3.13 -2.71
C THR A 62 3.67 2.89 -1.43
N VAL A 63 3.81 1.72 -0.80
CA VAL A 63 3.20 1.41 0.50
C VAL A 63 3.73 2.35 1.58
N GLN A 64 5.04 2.57 1.63
CA GLN A 64 5.64 3.51 2.58
C GLN A 64 5.08 4.94 2.40
N GLN A 65 4.97 5.42 1.16
CA GLN A 65 4.38 6.73 0.88
C GLN A 65 2.90 6.81 1.30
N LEU A 66 2.13 5.73 1.15
CA LEU A 66 0.74 5.69 1.61
C LEU A 66 0.64 5.72 3.14
N ILE A 67 1.62 5.14 3.85
CA ILE A 67 1.75 5.24 5.31
C ILE A 67 2.12 6.68 5.73
N GLU A 68 3.10 7.29 5.07
CA GLU A 68 3.52 8.67 5.35
C GLU A 68 2.40 9.70 5.08
N LEU A 69 1.52 9.40 4.12
CA LEU A 69 0.31 10.19 3.83
C LEU A 69 -0.85 9.87 4.78
N ASP A 70 -0.66 8.95 5.73
CA ASP A 70 -1.67 8.51 6.71
C ASP A 70 -2.94 7.92 6.06
N ILE A 71 -2.85 7.45 4.81
CA ILE A 71 -3.95 6.82 4.08
C ILE A 71 -4.12 5.37 4.51
N ILE A 72 -2.99 4.70 4.77
CA ILE A 72 -2.95 3.36 5.36
C ILE A 72 -2.10 3.41 6.63
N ARG A 73 -2.44 2.59 7.62
CA ARG A 73 -1.72 2.51 8.89
C ARG A 73 -1.61 1.06 9.35
N PHE A 74 -0.71 0.81 10.28
CA PHE A 74 -0.71 -0.45 11.01
C PHE A 74 -1.96 -0.54 11.89
N ARG A 75 -2.57 -1.73 11.93
CA ARG A 75 -3.67 -2.06 12.83
C ARG A 75 -3.22 -2.08 14.28
#